data_AF-A0A916IVZ6-F1
#
_entry.id   AF-A0A916IVZ6-F1
#
_cell.length_a   1.000
_cell.length_b   1.000
_cell.length_c   1.000
_cell.angle_alpha   90.00
_cell.angle_beta   90.00
_cell.angle_gamma   90.00
#
_symmetry.space_group_name_H-M   'P 1'
#
loop_
_entity.id
_entity.type
_entity.pdbx_description
1 polymer ?
#
loop_
_entity_poly.entity_id
_entity_poly.type
_entity_poly.pdbx_seq_one_letter_code
_entity_poly.pdbx_strand_id
1 'polypeptide(L)'
;MPRHAEKSADTVPERPQLNACRRCPLWRDATQGVPGTGPASARLMLVGEQPGNEEDLQGEPFVGPAGRLLGEALARAGLQREDVYLTNAVKHFKFQLRGKRRLHKTPGQLEIEACGMWLEQEIHAVGPTVIVALGATATGAVLGRKRVALSALLDTPVEKDGHLVVATYHPSFVLRQRTEEGRHAAFERIVASLRQAVRLAAGPKTGKQHRVRG
;
A
#
# COMPACT_ATOMS: atom_id res chain seq x y z
N MET A 1 -44.24 -4.61 7.74
CA MET A 1 -43.19 -5.12 6.82
C MET A 1 -41.86 -4.50 7.23
N PRO A 2 -40.99 -5.20 7.98
CA PRO A 2 -39.70 -4.65 8.29
C PRO A 2 -38.86 -4.71 7.01
N ARG A 3 -38.44 -3.54 6.51
CA ARG A 3 -37.35 -3.48 5.53
C ARG A 3 -36.08 -3.81 6.30
N HIS A 4 -35.60 -5.04 6.17
CA HIS A 4 -34.24 -5.36 6.53
C HIS A 4 -33.32 -4.44 5.73
N ALA A 5 -32.75 -3.43 6.39
CA ALA A 5 -31.59 -2.74 5.89
C ALA A 5 -30.45 -3.77 5.93
N GLU A 6 -30.17 -4.38 4.78
CA GLU A 6 -28.94 -5.11 4.58
C GLU A 6 -27.78 -4.13 4.82
N LYS A 7 -27.09 -4.28 5.95
CA LYS A 7 -25.73 -3.76 6.08
C LYS A 7 -24.92 -4.48 5.01
N SER A 8 -24.61 -3.81 3.90
CA SER A 8 -23.64 -4.33 2.94
C SER A 8 -22.35 -4.57 3.71
N ALA A 9 -21.91 -5.82 3.82
CA ALA A 9 -20.65 -6.16 4.44
C ALA A 9 -19.52 -5.33 3.83
N ASP A 10 -18.59 -4.85 4.66
CA ASP A 10 -17.39 -4.12 4.24
C ASP A 10 -16.49 -5.04 3.41
N THR A 11 -16.83 -5.22 2.13
CA THR A 11 -16.06 -6.02 1.19
C THR A 11 -15.03 -5.15 0.49
N VAL A 12 -13.87 -5.73 0.18
CA VAL A 12 -12.87 -5.07 -0.66
C VAL A 12 -13.47 -4.69 -2.03
N PRO A 13 -13.12 -3.53 -2.58
CA PRO A 13 -13.69 -3.08 -3.84
C PRO A 13 -13.24 -3.95 -5.00
N GLU A 14 -14.18 -4.31 -5.86
CA GLU A 14 -13.91 -5.11 -7.05
C GLU A 14 -13.64 -4.24 -8.28
N ARG A 15 -12.94 -4.80 -9.27
CA ARG A 15 -12.58 -4.10 -10.50
C ARG A 15 -13.77 -3.43 -11.21
N PRO A 16 -14.97 -4.04 -11.34
CA PRO A 16 -16.11 -3.37 -11.97
C PRO A 16 -16.54 -2.08 -11.26
N GLN A 17 -16.45 -2.04 -9.93
CA GLN A 17 -16.77 -0.85 -9.13
C GLN A 17 -15.74 0.26 -9.39
N LEU A 18 -14.46 -0.10 -9.44
CA LEU A 18 -13.37 0.83 -9.76
C LEU A 18 -13.49 1.35 -11.20
N ASN A 19 -13.81 0.48 -12.17
CA ASN A 19 -14.04 0.86 -13.56
C ASN A 19 -15.24 1.81 -13.73
N ALA A 20 -16.23 1.75 -12.84
CA ALA A 20 -17.37 2.67 -12.81
C ALA A 20 -17.08 3.98 -12.06
N CYS A 21 -15.97 4.07 -11.31
CA CYS A 21 -15.63 5.25 -10.52
C CYS A 21 -15.34 6.46 -11.41
N ARG A 22 -15.97 7.60 -11.09
CA ARG A 22 -15.79 8.88 -11.80
C ARG A 22 -15.38 10.04 -10.89
N ARG A 23 -14.89 9.74 -9.67
CA ARG A 23 -14.57 10.75 -8.63
C ARG A 23 -13.38 11.65 -8.95
N CYS A 24 -12.51 11.26 -9.88
CA CYS A 24 -11.36 12.05 -10.35
C CYS A 24 -11.16 11.82 -11.85
N PRO A 25 -10.40 12.63 -12.60
CA PRO A 25 -10.30 12.48 -14.05
C PRO A 25 -9.49 11.26 -14.53
N LEU A 26 -8.79 10.54 -13.63
CA LEU A 26 -7.85 9.47 -14.01
C LEU A 26 -8.50 8.28 -14.72
N TRP A 27 -9.80 8.02 -14.52
CA TRP A 27 -10.51 6.95 -15.22
C TRP A 27 -10.57 7.14 -16.74
N ARG A 28 -10.37 8.37 -17.24
CA ARG A 28 -10.51 8.69 -18.67
C ARG A 28 -9.42 8.06 -19.52
N ASP A 29 -8.20 8.08 -19.01
CA ASP A 29 -7.01 7.69 -19.77
C ASP A 29 -6.42 6.34 -19.32
N ALA A 30 -6.70 5.93 -18.09
CA ALA A 30 -6.34 4.60 -17.58
C ALA A 30 -7.10 3.50 -18.33
N THR A 31 -6.50 2.30 -18.42
CA THR A 31 -7.16 1.16 -19.08
C THR A 31 -8.28 0.61 -18.21
N GLN A 32 -8.02 0.51 -16.91
CA GLN A 32 -8.95 -0.04 -15.91
C GLN A 32 -8.54 0.41 -14.50
N GLY A 33 -9.46 0.27 -13.55
CA GLY A 33 -9.13 0.35 -12.13
C GLY A 33 -8.37 -0.90 -11.69
N VAL A 34 -7.41 -0.71 -10.77
CA VAL A 34 -6.62 -1.80 -10.20
C VAL A 34 -6.98 -1.94 -8.72
N PRO A 35 -7.76 -2.96 -8.33
CA PRO A 35 -8.08 -3.22 -6.93
C PRO A 35 -6.85 -3.75 -6.18
N GLY A 36 -6.92 -3.72 -4.85
CA GLY A 36 -5.96 -4.46 -4.03
C GLY A 36 -6.13 -5.98 -4.14
N THR A 37 -5.07 -6.71 -3.83
CA THR A 37 -5.02 -8.18 -3.91
C THR A 37 -4.36 -8.76 -2.66
N GLY A 38 -4.92 -9.85 -2.13
CA GLY A 38 -4.38 -10.59 -1.00
C GLY A 38 -5.48 -11.13 -0.10
N PRO A 39 -5.15 -11.82 1.00
CA PRO A 39 -6.14 -12.33 1.94
C PRO A 39 -6.93 -11.21 2.60
N ALA A 40 -8.25 -11.39 2.72
CA ALA A 40 -9.10 -10.46 3.48
C ALA A 40 -8.74 -10.45 4.99
N SER A 41 -8.06 -11.48 5.49
CA SER A 41 -7.57 -11.57 6.87
C SER A 41 -6.09 -11.18 7.03
N ALA A 42 -5.50 -10.51 6.04
CA ALA A 42 -4.08 -10.16 6.08
C ALA A 42 -3.76 -9.22 7.24
N ARG A 43 -2.80 -9.60 8.09
CA ARG A 43 -2.36 -8.76 9.22
C ARG A 43 -1.46 -7.62 8.78
N LEU A 44 -0.87 -7.74 7.59
CA LEU A 44 -0.01 -6.74 6.97
C LEU A 44 -0.66 -6.27 5.67
N MET A 45 -0.78 -4.95 5.53
CA MET A 45 -1.22 -4.30 4.30
C MET A 45 -0.09 -3.42 3.77
N LEU A 46 0.24 -3.54 2.48
CA LEU A 46 1.23 -2.72 1.81
C LEU A 46 0.51 -1.77 0.84
N VAL A 47 0.79 -0.48 0.97
CA VAL A 47 0.15 0.58 0.18
C VAL A 47 1.19 1.30 -0.66
N GLY A 48 1.07 1.23 -1.98
CA GLY A 48 1.83 2.02 -2.93
C GLY A 48 1.15 3.34 -3.33
N GLU A 49 1.75 4.04 -4.29
CA GLU A 49 1.22 5.33 -4.78
C GLU A 49 0.01 5.13 -5.72
N GLN A 50 0.24 4.45 -6.84
CA GLN A 50 -0.73 4.19 -7.89
C GLN A 50 -0.26 3.00 -8.76
N PRO A 51 -1.14 2.41 -9.59
CA PRO A 51 -0.74 1.43 -10.60
C PRO A 51 0.28 2.04 -11.57
N GLY A 52 1.24 1.22 -12.02
CA GLY A 52 2.11 1.54 -13.13
C GLY A 52 1.55 1.06 -14.46
N ASN A 53 2.37 1.11 -15.50
CA ASN A 53 2.00 0.71 -16.85
C ASN A 53 1.60 -0.77 -16.95
N GLU A 54 2.33 -1.67 -16.29
CA GLU A 54 2.04 -3.11 -16.35
C GLU A 54 0.81 -3.44 -15.51
N GLU A 55 0.71 -2.83 -14.33
CA GLU A 55 -0.44 -2.98 -13.42
C GLU A 55 -1.74 -2.52 -14.07
N ASP A 56 -1.73 -1.38 -14.78
CA ASP A 56 -2.91 -0.86 -15.48
C ASP A 56 -3.37 -1.77 -16.63
N LEU A 57 -2.46 -2.50 -17.29
CA LEU A 57 -2.83 -3.44 -18.36
C LEU A 57 -3.29 -4.78 -17.82
N GLN A 58 -2.65 -5.27 -16.76
CA GLN A 58 -2.95 -6.59 -16.18
C GLN A 58 -4.09 -6.53 -15.16
N GLY A 59 -4.32 -5.37 -14.56
CA GLY A 59 -5.34 -5.16 -13.54
C GLY A 59 -4.96 -5.71 -12.16
N GLU A 60 -3.66 -5.87 -11.90
CA GLU A 60 -3.10 -6.37 -10.63
C GLU A 60 -2.00 -5.42 -10.11
N PRO A 61 -1.93 -5.16 -8.80
CA PRO A 61 -0.95 -4.22 -8.24
C PRO A 61 0.45 -4.86 -8.18
N PHE A 62 1.53 -4.08 -8.32
CA PHE A 62 2.91 -4.55 -8.14
C PHE A 62 3.27 -5.80 -8.98
N VAL A 63 3.00 -5.77 -10.30
CA VAL A 63 3.43 -6.81 -11.26
C VAL A 63 4.63 -6.37 -12.11
N GLY A 64 4.86 -5.06 -12.20
CA GLY A 64 5.97 -4.47 -12.93
C GLY A 64 7.33 -4.57 -12.23
N PRO A 65 8.36 -3.85 -12.72
CA PRO A 65 9.71 -3.90 -12.17
C PRO A 65 9.78 -3.55 -10.68
N ALA A 66 9.01 -2.57 -10.23
CA ALA A 66 8.90 -2.20 -8.83
C ALA A 66 8.26 -3.31 -7.98
N GLY A 67 7.30 -4.03 -8.55
CA GLY A 67 6.64 -5.15 -7.90
C GLY A 67 7.51 -6.40 -7.76
N ARG A 68 8.35 -6.69 -8.76
CA ARG A 68 9.35 -7.77 -8.67
C ARG A 68 10.36 -7.51 -7.55
N LEU A 69 10.88 -6.29 -7.47
CA LEU A 69 11.77 -5.87 -6.38
C LEU A 69 11.06 -5.92 -5.02
N LEU A 70 9.78 -5.55 -4.95
CA LEU A 70 8.99 -5.71 -3.73
C LEU A 70 8.88 -7.19 -3.33
N GLY A 71 8.67 -8.09 -4.29
CA GLY A 71 8.66 -9.55 -4.07
C GLY A 71 9.97 -10.06 -3.46
N GLU A 72 11.12 -9.60 -4.00
CA GLU A 72 12.43 -9.92 -3.44
C GLU A 72 12.59 -9.40 -2.00
N ALA A 73 12.13 -8.17 -1.73
CA ALA A 73 12.18 -7.59 -0.39
C ALA A 73 11.27 -8.33 0.62
N LEU A 74 10.07 -8.76 0.19
CA LEU A 74 9.17 -9.60 0.99
C LEU A 74 9.85 -10.93 1.35
N ALA A 75 10.39 -11.64 0.35
CA ALA A 75 11.09 -12.90 0.57
C ALA A 75 12.26 -12.73 1.56
N ARG A 76 13.05 -11.66 1.43
CA ARG A 76 14.16 -11.34 2.34
C ARG A 76 13.72 -10.98 3.76
N ALA A 77 12.49 -10.50 3.92
CA ALA A 77 11.85 -10.26 5.20
C ALA A 77 11.16 -11.50 5.79
N GLY A 78 11.16 -12.64 5.08
CA GLY A 78 10.51 -13.88 5.51
C GLY A 78 9.00 -13.89 5.24
N LEU A 79 8.54 -13.10 4.27
CA LEU A 79 7.14 -13.01 3.83
C LEU A 79 7.00 -13.54 2.41
N GLN A 80 5.85 -14.14 2.11
CA GLN A 80 5.37 -14.40 0.76
C GLN A 80 4.35 -13.33 0.36
N ARG A 81 4.05 -13.27 -0.94
CA ARG A 81 3.08 -12.30 -1.47
C ARG A 81 1.67 -12.59 -0.95
N GLU A 82 1.39 -13.85 -0.67
CA GLU A 82 0.12 -14.37 -0.16
C GLU A 82 -0.06 -14.09 1.34
N ASP A 83 0.98 -13.66 2.05
CA ASP A 83 0.91 -13.30 3.47
C ASP A 83 0.39 -11.87 3.70
N VAL A 84 0.29 -11.08 2.63
CA VAL A 84 0.04 -9.63 2.70
C VAL A 84 -1.09 -9.19 1.78
N TYR A 85 -1.75 -8.10 2.13
CA TYR A 85 -2.66 -7.41 1.23
C TYR A 85 -1.92 -6.27 0.52
N LEU A 86 -1.89 -6.29 -0.82
CA LEU A 86 -1.18 -5.31 -1.64
C LEU A 86 -2.16 -4.39 -2.33
N THR A 87 -1.97 -3.08 -2.22
CA THR A 87 -2.82 -2.10 -2.91
C THR A 87 -2.09 -0.78 -3.15
N ASN A 88 -2.79 0.20 -3.73
CA ASN A 88 -2.28 1.57 -3.94
C ASN A 88 -3.25 2.62 -3.39
N ALA A 89 -2.72 3.79 -3.02
CA ALA A 89 -3.52 4.92 -2.57
C ALA A 89 -4.49 5.43 -3.66
N VAL A 90 -4.05 5.41 -4.93
CA VAL A 90 -4.87 5.73 -6.10
C VAL A 90 -5.08 4.48 -6.93
N LYS A 91 -6.28 4.28 -7.50
CA LYS A 91 -6.67 3.03 -8.19
C LYS A 91 -6.55 3.06 -9.72
N HIS A 92 -6.25 4.20 -10.31
CA HIS A 92 -6.10 4.35 -11.76
C HIS A 92 -4.71 4.92 -12.07
N PHE A 93 -4.10 4.46 -13.18
CA PHE A 93 -2.76 4.89 -13.57
C PHE A 93 -2.78 6.30 -14.18
N LYS A 94 -2.11 7.24 -13.51
CA LYS A 94 -1.82 8.55 -14.08
C LYS A 94 -0.52 8.53 -14.87
N PHE A 95 -0.60 8.90 -16.14
CA PHE A 95 0.56 8.97 -17.02
C PHE A 95 0.48 10.13 -18.01
N GLN A 96 1.61 10.40 -18.67
CA GLN A 96 1.70 11.22 -19.87
C GLN A 96 2.33 10.42 -21.01
N LEU A 97 1.88 10.67 -22.23
CA LEU A 97 2.46 10.04 -23.42
C LEU A 97 3.74 10.75 -23.83
N ARG A 98 4.79 9.97 -24.11
CA ARG A 98 5.97 10.40 -24.86
C ARG A 98 6.12 9.47 -26.05
N GLY A 99 5.64 9.90 -27.22
CA GLY A 99 5.38 8.99 -28.33
C GLY A 99 4.37 7.92 -27.90
N LYS A 100 4.68 6.65 -28.13
CA LYS A 100 3.85 5.50 -27.72
C LYS A 100 4.03 5.08 -26.24
N ARG A 101 4.98 5.67 -25.51
CA ARG A 101 5.31 5.26 -24.15
C ARG A 101 4.47 6.01 -23.12
N ARG A 102 3.88 5.27 -22.18
CA ARG A 102 3.17 5.82 -21.01
C ARG A 102 4.17 6.09 -19.88
N LEU A 103 4.41 7.36 -19.58
CA LEU A 103 5.32 7.79 -18.52
C LEU A 103 4.52 8.15 -17.28
N HIS A 104 4.80 7.44 -16.19
CA HIS A 104 4.19 7.68 -14.89
C HIS A 104 4.26 9.15 -14.46
N LYS A 105 3.15 9.67 -13.94
CA LYS A 105 3.06 10.98 -13.28
C LYS A 105 2.46 10.82 -11.90
N THR A 106 3.07 11.46 -10.91
CA THR A 106 2.57 11.44 -9.54
C THR A 106 1.14 11.99 -9.48
N PRO A 107 0.21 11.30 -8.80
CA PRO A 107 -1.13 11.81 -8.54
C PRO A 107 -1.09 13.17 -7.83
N GLY A 108 -2.00 14.05 -8.20
CA GLY A 108 -2.22 15.30 -7.49
C GLY A 108 -3.02 15.08 -6.21
N GLN A 109 -2.96 16.06 -5.30
CA GLN A 109 -3.63 15.96 -4.00
C GLN A 109 -5.13 15.68 -4.11
N LEU A 110 -5.83 16.33 -5.05
CA LEU A 110 -7.27 16.10 -5.28
C LEU A 110 -7.57 14.69 -5.79
N GLU A 111 -6.66 14.08 -6.56
CA GLU A 111 -6.84 12.71 -7.05
C GLU A 111 -6.66 11.69 -5.92
N ILE A 112 -5.69 11.94 -5.03
CA ILE A 112 -5.46 11.14 -3.83
C ILE A 112 -6.68 11.22 -2.90
N GLU A 113 -7.15 12.44 -2.59
CA GLU A 113 -8.34 12.66 -1.75
C GLU A 113 -9.59 12.01 -2.36
N ALA A 114 -9.80 12.15 -3.67
CA ALA A 114 -10.95 11.53 -4.35
C ALA A 114 -10.91 9.98 -4.33
N CYS A 115 -9.72 9.39 -4.35
CA CYS A 115 -9.55 7.93 -4.28
C CYS A 115 -9.53 7.39 -2.84
N GLY A 116 -9.33 8.27 -1.85
CA GLY A 116 -9.19 7.90 -0.43
C GLY A 116 -10.29 6.98 0.08
N MET A 117 -11.54 7.20 -0.35
CA MET A 117 -12.68 6.34 0.03
C MET A 117 -12.48 4.86 -0.31
N TRP A 118 -11.77 4.52 -1.41
CA TRP A 118 -11.51 3.13 -1.79
C TRP A 118 -10.42 2.51 -0.93
N LEU A 119 -9.39 3.30 -0.57
CA LEU A 119 -8.35 2.86 0.34
C LEU A 119 -8.91 2.66 1.75
N GLU A 120 -9.74 3.59 2.23
CA GLU A 120 -10.44 3.47 3.52
C GLU A 120 -11.33 2.22 3.57
N GLN A 121 -12.09 1.96 2.50
CA GLN A 121 -12.89 0.75 2.39
C GLN A 121 -12.04 -0.53 2.43
N GLU A 122 -10.91 -0.58 1.74
CA GLU A 122 -9.99 -1.73 1.83
C GLU A 122 -9.41 -1.88 3.25
N ILE A 123 -8.98 -0.79 3.88
CA ILE A 123 -8.43 -0.83 5.25
C ILE A 123 -9.47 -1.36 6.23
N HIS A 124 -10.71 -0.88 6.14
CA HIS A 124 -11.81 -1.38 6.98
C HIS A 124 -12.15 -2.84 6.71
N ALA A 125 -12.22 -3.25 5.44
CA ALA A 125 -12.55 -4.61 5.04
C ALA A 125 -11.47 -5.62 5.48
N VAL A 126 -10.19 -5.25 5.36
CA VAL A 126 -9.05 -6.13 5.68
C VAL A 126 -8.71 -6.10 7.18
N GLY A 127 -8.90 -4.96 7.84
CA GLY A 127 -8.55 -4.77 9.25
C GLY A 127 -7.08 -5.10 9.59
N PRO A 128 -6.08 -4.60 8.84
CA PRO A 128 -4.69 -5.00 9.05
C PRO A 128 -4.17 -4.53 10.41
N THR A 129 -3.28 -5.29 11.07
CA THR A 129 -2.60 -4.80 12.28
C THR A 129 -1.58 -3.71 11.95
N VAL A 130 -0.86 -3.87 10.83
CA VAL A 130 0.18 -2.95 10.39
C VAL A 130 0.00 -2.60 8.91
N ILE A 131 0.10 -1.32 8.58
CA ILE A 131 0.11 -0.79 7.22
C ILE A 131 1.54 -0.33 6.89
N VAL A 132 2.16 -0.91 5.87
CA VAL A 132 3.45 -0.47 5.35
C VAL A 132 3.20 0.46 4.16
N ALA A 133 3.49 1.75 4.34
CA ALA A 133 3.28 2.77 3.33
C ALA A 133 4.56 3.00 2.50
N LEU A 134 4.48 2.68 1.22
CA LEU A 134 5.61 2.71 0.29
C LEU A 134 5.73 4.10 -0.37
N GLY A 135 6.59 4.95 0.20
CA GLY A 135 6.85 6.30 -0.28
C GLY A 135 5.94 7.37 0.34
N ALA A 136 6.23 8.63 0.00
CA ALA A 136 5.59 9.79 0.61
C ALA A 136 4.08 9.89 0.29
N THR A 137 3.68 9.59 -0.94
CA THR A 137 2.27 9.67 -1.36
C THR A 137 1.40 8.67 -0.62
N ALA A 138 1.82 7.41 -0.55
CA ALA A 138 1.12 6.38 0.22
C ALA A 138 1.09 6.72 1.72
N THR A 139 2.21 7.21 2.25
CA THR A 139 2.28 7.60 3.67
C THR A 139 1.33 8.75 3.99
N GLY A 140 1.24 9.74 3.10
CA GLY A 140 0.29 10.85 3.22
C GLY A 140 -1.15 10.39 3.13
N ALA A 141 -1.47 9.51 2.19
CA ALA A 141 -2.81 8.95 2.03
C ALA A 141 -3.26 8.17 3.27
N VAL A 142 -2.44 7.25 3.77
CA VAL A 142 -2.76 6.43 4.96
C VAL A 142 -2.87 7.29 6.23
N LEU A 143 -2.00 8.29 6.40
CA LEU A 143 -2.02 9.14 7.60
C LEU A 143 -3.01 10.30 7.53
N GLY A 144 -3.69 10.51 6.40
CA GLY A 144 -4.54 11.69 6.18
C GLY A 144 -3.76 13.01 6.14
N ARG A 145 -2.50 13.00 5.65
CA ARG A 145 -1.60 14.16 5.62
C ARG A 145 -1.30 14.60 4.19
N LYS A 146 -1.55 15.88 3.88
CA LYS A 146 -1.29 16.47 2.55
C LYS A 146 0.20 16.61 2.23
N ARG A 147 1.05 16.74 3.25
CA ARG A 147 2.50 16.87 3.11
C ARG A 147 3.19 15.96 4.10
N VAL A 148 4.11 15.15 3.61
CA VAL A 148 4.89 14.20 4.41
C VAL A 148 6.37 14.38 4.08
N ALA A 149 7.15 14.70 5.09
CA ALA A 149 8.60 14.58 5.04
C ALA A 149 8.95 13.11 5.34
N LEU A 150 9.06 12.28 4.30
CA LEU A 150 9.21 10.83 4.45
C LEU A 150 10.37 10.45 5.37
N SER A 151 11.52 11.14 5.23
CA SER A 151 12.72 10.90 6.04
C SER A 151 12.48 10.97 7.55
N ALA A 152 11.56 11.82 8.01
CA ALA A 152 11.22 11.96 9.42
C ALA A 152 10.38 10.79 9.97
N LEU A 153 9.85 9.92 9.10
CA LEU A 153 8.95 8.81 9.47
C LEU A 153 9.55 7.43 9.20
N LEU A 154 10.66 7.34 8.48
CA LEU A 154 11.19 6.04 8.02
C LEU A 154 11.61 5.09 9.17
N ASP A 155 11.78 5.58 10.41
CA ASP A 155 12.18 4.78 11.58
C ASP A 155 11.13 4.78 12.71
N THR A 156 10.06 5.55 12.55
CA THR A 156 9.09 5.80 13.62
C THR A 156 7.71 5.34 13.17
N PRO A 157 7.27 4.14 13.61
CA PRO A 157 5.89 3.72 13.41
C PRO A 157 4.93 4.73 14.03
N VAL A 158 3.86 5.04 13.33
CA VAL A 158 2.82 5.98 13.77
C VAL A 158 1.51 5.24 13.90
N GLU A 159 0.80 5.42 15.01
CA GLU A 159 -0.55 4.88 15.15
C GLU A 159 -1.57 5.77 14.42
N LYS A 160 -2.47 5.16 13.65
CA LYS A 160 -3.57 5.83 12.96
C LYS A 160 -4.79 4.91 12.96
N ASP A 161 -5.88 5.37 13.59
CA ASP A 161 -7.18 4.69 13.62
C ASP A 161 -7.10 3.21 14.05
N GLY A 162 -6.23 2.90 15.02
CA GLY A 162 -6.00 1.53 15.52
C GLY A 162 -5.02 0.69 14.69
N HIS A 163 -4.44 1.24 13.62
CA HIS A 163 -3.42 0.60 12.81
C HIS A 163 -2.04 1.20 13.06
N LEU A 164 -1.00 0.37 13.10
CA LEU A 164 0.39 0.86 13.09
C LEU A 164 0.84 1.11 11.65
N VAL A 165 1.36 2.30 11.38
CA VAL A 165 1.82 2.70 10.05
C VAL A 165 3.35 2.76 10.03
N VAL A 166 3.96 1.94 9.18
CA VAL A 166 5.41 1.92 8.94
C VAL A 166 5.68 2.54 7.58
N ALA A 167 6.32 3.70 7.55
CA ALA A 167 6.71 4.35 6.30
C ALA A 167 8.05 3.80 5.80
N THR A 168 8.17 3.61 4.49
CA THR A 168 9.44 3.21 3.87
C THR A 168 9.59 3.77 2.46
N TYR A 169 10.70 3.49 1.78
CA TYR A 169 10.88 3.89 0.39
C TYR A 169 9.97 3.10 -0.54
N HIS A 170 9.49 3.75 -1.60
CA HIS A 170 8.83 3.04 -2.68
C HIS A 170 9.86 2.19 -3.46
N PRO A 171 9.59 0.94 -3.85
CA PRO A 171 10.50 0.10 -4.62
C PRO A 171 11.08 0.76 -5.89
N SER A 172 10.29 1.60 -6.56
CA SER A 172 10.78 2.35 -7.73
C SER A 172 11.89 3.36 -7.40
N PHE A 173 12.06 3.76 -6.14
CA PHE A 173 13.17 4.60 -5.70
C PHE A 173 14.49 3.86 -5.83
N VAL A 174 14.52 2.57 -5.49
CA VAL A 174 15.69 1.70 -5.67
C VAL A 174 16.09 1.64 -7.15
N LEU A 175 15.12 1.42 -8.04
CA LEU A 175 15.35 1.35 -9.49
C LEU A 175 15.88 2.65 -10.10
N ARG A 176 15.69 3.80 -9.42
CA ARG A 176 16.16 5.11 -9.87
C ARG A 176 17.53 5.49 -9.31
N GLN A 177 18.09 4.70 -8.38
CA GLN A 177 19.43 4.93 -7.85
C GLN A 177 20.47 4.73 -8.95
N ARG A 178 21.46 5.64 -8.96
CA ARG A 178 22.54 5.66 -9.97
C ARG A 178 23.73 4.79 -9.59
N THR A 179 23.95 4.59 -8.29
CA THR A 179 25.06 3.80 -7.76
C THR A 179 24.54 2.50 -7.17
N GLU A 180 25.40 1.48 -7.14
CA GLU A 180 25.05 0.17 -6.59
C GLU A 180 24.88 0.26 -5.07
N GLU A 181 25.71 1.06 -4.40
CA GLU A 181 25.61 1.31 -2.96
C GLU A 181 24.27 1.97 -2.62
N GLY A 182 23.82 2.92 -3.45
CA GLY A 182 22.53 3.58 -3.28
C GLY A 182 21.36 2.61 -3.48
N ARG A 183 21.44 1.72 -4.48
CA ARG A 183 20.45 0.65 -4.71
C ARG A 183 20.38 -0.27 -3.50
N HIS A 184 21.52 -0.78 -3.06
CA HIS A 184 21.61 -1.70 -1.94
C HIS A 184 21.08 -1.07 -0.65
N ALA A 185 21.51 0.14 -0.31
CA ALA A 185 21.04 0.84 0.89
C ALA A 185 19.53 1.09 0.88
N ALA A 186 18.97 1.51 -0.27
CA ALA A 186 17.54 1.73 -0.40
C ALA A 186 16.74 0.42 -0.32
N PHE A 187 17.25 -0.67 -0.90
CA PHE A 187 16.63 -1.99 -0.81
C PHE A 187 16.64 -2.53 0.62
N GLU A 188 17.79 -2.50 1.30
CA GLU A 188 17.92 -2.96 2.70
C GLU A 188 17.03 -2.14 3.64
N ARG A 189 16.80 -0.85 3.35
CA ARG A 189 15.83 -0.05 4.10
C ARG A 189 14.40 -0.59 3.97
N ILE A 190 13.96 -0.97 2.77
CA ILE A 190 12.65 -1.59 2.56
C ILE A 190 12.55 -2.89 3.35
N VAL A 191 13.57 -3.76 3.26
CA VAL A 191 13.63 -5.02 4.01
C VAL A 191 13.56 -4.79 5.52
N ALA A 192 14.29 -3.80 6.04
CA ALA A 192 14.29 -3.46 7.46
C ALA A 192 12.89 -3.01 7.94
N SER A 193 12.20 -2.17 7.15
CA SER A 193 10.82 -1.74 7.43
C SER A 193 9.84 -2.90 7.40
N LEU A 194 9.96 -3.83 6.45
CA LEU A 194 9.14 -5.04 6.39
C LEU A 194 9.34 -5.92 7.62
N ARG A 195 10.60 -6.15 8.04
CA ARG A 195 10.90 -6.90 9.28
C ARG A 195 10.36 -6.21 10.52
N GLN A 196 10.39 -4.88 10.57
CA GLN A 196 9.76 -4.11 11.65
C GLN A 196 8.25 -4.33 11.65
N ALA A 197 7.59 -4.27 10.50
CA ALA A 197 6.16 -4.51 10.37
C ALA A 197 5.77 -5.93 10.82
N VAL A 198 6.55 -6.95 10.45
CA VAL A 198 6.34 -8.34 10.93
C VAL A 198 6.40 -8.42 12.46
N ARG A 199 7.40 -7.79 13.08
CA ARG A 199 7.53 -7.77 14.55
C ARG A 199 6.35 -7.06 15.22
N LEU A 200 5.92 -5.93 14.68
CA LEU A 200 4.79 -5.17 15.20
C LEU A 200 3.48 -5.95 15.05
N ALA A 201 3.28 -6.62 13.91
CA ALA A 201 2.12 -7.48 13.69
C ALA A 201 2.12 -8.67 14.66
N ALA A 202 3.26 -9.26 15.01
CA ALA A 202 3.29 -10.36 15.99
C ALA A 202 2.81 -9.95 17.40
N GLY A 203 2.78 -8.66 17.73
CA GLY A 203 2.44 -8.14 19.06
C GLY A 203 3.55 -8.39 20.10
N PRO A 204 3.43 -7.84 21.32
CA PRO A 204 4.36 -8.16 22.40
C PRO A 204 4.26 -9.66 22.72
N LYS A 205 5.41 -10.36 22.72
CA LYS A 205 5.47 -11.73 23.26
C LYS A 205 5.01 -11.67 24.72
N THR A 206 3.85 -12.25 25.03
CA THR A 206 3.40 -12.37 26.42
C THR A 206 4.44 -13.16 27.20
N GLY A 207 5.30 -12.47 27.96
CA GLY A 207 6.18 -13.12 28.92
C GLY A 207 5.32 -13.86 29.93
N LYS A 208 5.56 -15.17 30.09
CA LYS A 208 5.00 -15.94 31.21
C LYS A 208 5.31 -15.19 32.50
N GLN A 209 4.28 -14.60 33.12
CA GLN A 209 4.39 -14.09 34.48
C GLN A 209 4.68 -15.27 35.41
N HIS A 210 5.93 -15.42 35.83
CA HIS A 210 6.24 -16.16 37.05
C HIS A 210 5.74 -15.31 38.22
N ARG A 211 4.49 -15.53 38.61
CA ARG A 211 4.02 -15.16 39.95
C ARG A 211 4.76 -16.05 40.94
N VAL A 212 5.85 -15.53 41.49
CA VAL A 212 6.39 -16.03 42.75
C VAL A 212 5.34 -15.73 43.81
N ARG A 213 4.69 -16.77 44.33
CA ARG A 213 3.83 -16.67 45.51
C ARG A 213 4.75 -16.42 46.71
N GLY A 214 4.64 -15.23 47.30
CA GLY A 214 4.97 -15.02 48.70
C GLY A 214 3.85 -15.54 49.60
#